data_AF-A0A267TKG6-F1
#
_entry.id   AF-A0A267TKG6-F1
#
_cell.length_a   1.000
_cell.length_b   1.000
_cell.length_c   1.000
_cell.angle_alpha   90.00
_cell.angle_beta   90.00
_cell.angle_gamma   90.00
#
_symmetry.space_group_name_H-M   'P 1'
#
loop_
_entity.id
_entity.type
_entity.pdbx_description
1 polymer ?
#
loop_
_entity_poly.entity_id
_entity_poly.type
_entity_poly.pdbx_seq_one_letter_code
_entity_poly.pdbx_strand_id
1 'polypeptide(L)'
;MKWFLAKKFNVSDLSKVMDSFNSSFSKELVSSDKHELIDNVNFAIRTNLRVIAKLSQGLQEDYFEKINELERRDVLSSIPQNYNVFVAGIYANIPPVESEKVINWVDTSILLEISLLTSLFILEDNLKISPSKLNQVSSFVANTAQEYGACAMELGMLIPKINVFDIENQKLSDEDSILLEQGLAEYVLNL
;
A
#
# COMPACT_ATOMS: atom_id res chain seq x y z
N MET A 1 10.78 -5.24 3.43
CA MET A 1 10.79 -3.76 3.44
C MET A 1 12.12 -3.08 3.83
N LYS A 2 13.26 -3.79 3.99
CA LYS A 2 14.56 -3.12 4.27
C LYS A 2 15.15 -2.35 3.08
N TRP A 3 14.75 -2.66 1.84
CA TRP A 3 15.30 -1.98 0.66
C TRP A 3 14.81 -0.54 0.48
N PHE A 4 13.61 -0.20 0.98
CA PHE A 4 13.06 1.16 0.94
C PHE A 4 13.63 2.07 2.03
N LEU A 5 14.04 1.49 3.16
CA LEU A 5 14.66 2.18 4.30
C LEU A 5 16.20 2.15 4.24
N ALA A 6 16.78 1.52 3.22
CA ALA A 6 18.23 1.43 3.09
C ALA A 6 18.81 2.84 2.90
N LYS A 7 19.71 3.23 3.82
CA LYS A 7 20.53 4.47 3.77
C LYS A 7 21.12 4.80 2.39
N LYS A 8 21.28 3.80 1.51
CA LYS A 8 21.70 3.93 0.12
C LYS A 8 20.78 4.82 -0.74
N PHE A 9 19.48 4.87 -0.43
CA PHE A 9 18.49 5.66 -1.19
C PHE A 9 18.14 7.01 -0.57
N ASN A 10 18.68 7.34 0.61
CA ASN A 10 18.46 8.61 1.30
C ASN A 10 16.97 9.05 1.29
N VAL A 11 16.06 8.12 1.64
CA VAL A 11 14.60 8.32 1.55
C VAL A 11 14.12 9.17 2.72
N SER A 12 14.57 10.43 2.77
CA SER A 12 13.86 11.50 3.48
C SER A 12 12.69 12.04 2.65
N ASP A 13 12.60 11.62 1.37
CA ASP A 13 11.67 12.18 0.40
C ASP A 13 11.10 11.08 -0.50
N LEU A 14 9.89 10.62 -0.17
CA LEU A 14 9.13 9.63 -0.94
C LEU A 14 8.88 10.09 -2.40
N SER A 15 8.88 11.39 -2.68
CA SER A 15 8.67 11.92 -4.04
C SER A 15 9.83 11.55 -4.97
N LYS A 16 11.07 11.59 -4.48
CA LYS A 16 12.26 11.20 -5.24
C LYS A 16 12.29 9.72 -5.63
N VAL A 17 11.69 8.86 -4.80
CA VAL A 17 11.57 7.43 -5.14
C VAL A 17 10.56 7.24 -6.26
N MET A 18 9.44 7.98 -6.26
CA MET A 18 8.54 7.98 -7.42
C MET A 18 9.20 8.52 -8.67
N ASP A 19 9.97 9.60 -8.55
CA ASP A 19 10.63 10.19 -9.72
C ASP A 19 11.66 9.24 -10.30
N SER A 20 12.41 8.52 -9.45
CA SER A 20 13.31 7.46 -9.91
C SER A 20 12.56 6.35 -10.64
N PHE A 21 11.46 5.84 -10.06
CA PHE A 21 10.65 4.78 -10.70
C PHE A 21 9.99 5.25 -12.02
N ASN A 22 9.40 6.44 -12.02
CA ASN A 22 8.79 7.04 -13.21
C ASN A 22 9.83 7.30 -14.31
N SER A 23 11.06 7.67 -13.92
CA SER A 23 12.16 7.88 -14.87
C SER A 23 12.69 6.56 -15.44
N SER A 24 12.76 5.49 -14.64
CA SER A 24 13.17 4.15 -15.10
C SER A 24 12.17 3.51 -16.04
N PHE A 25 10.89 3.88 -15.97
CA PHE A 25 9.81 3.28 -16.75
C PHE A 25 9.02 4.31 -17.59
N SER A 26 9.67 5.39 -18.02
CA SER A 26 9.01 6.40 -18.84
C SER A 26 8.36 5.73 -20.06
N LYS A 27 7.09 6.09 -20.32
CA LYS A 27 6.23 5.42 -21.31
C LYS A 27 6.82 5.42 -22.73
N GLU A 28 7.81 6.26 -23.00
CA GLU A 28 8.48 6.42 -24.29
C GLU A 28 9.60 5.39 -24.55
N LEU A 29 10.17 4.77 -23.51
CA LEU A 29 11.28 3.80 -23.62
C LEU A 29 10.84 2.34 -23.63
N VAL A 30 9.57 2.06 -23.34
CA VAL A 30 9.09 0.71 -23.09
C VAL A 30 8.20 0.22 -24.24
N SER A 31 8.39 -1.04 -24.63
CA SER A 31 7.60 -1.72 -25.65
C SER A 31 6.11 -1.75 -25.29
N SER A 32 5.24 -1.61 -26.30
CA SER A 32 3.79 -1.43 -26.08
C SER A 32 3.13 -2.59 -25.34
N ASP A 33 3.74 -3.76 -25.35
CA ASP A 33 3.27 -4.98 -24.68
C ASP A 33 3.42 -4.94 -23.15
N LYS A 34 4.29 -4.08 -22.59
CA LYS A 34 4.53 -3.97 -21.14
C LYS A 34 3.77 -2.83 -20.47
N HIS A 35 2.96 -2.06 -21.21
CA HIS A 35 2.26 -0.90 -20.66
C HIS A 35 1.35 -1.24 -19.48
N GLU A 36 0.58 -2.32 -19.58
CA GLU A 36 -0.34 -2.73 -18.52
C GLU A 36 0.40 -3.06 -17.22
N LEU A 37 1.51 -3.79 -17.33
CA LEU A 37 2.39 -4.09 -16.19
C LEU A 37 2.90 -2.80 -15.54
N ILE A 38 3.35 -1.82 -16.34
CA ILE A 38 3.83 -0.53 -15.83
C ILE A 38 2.74 0.23 -15.08
N ASP A 39 1.54 0.31 -15.66
CA ASP A 39 0.44 1.03 -15.02
C ASP A 39 0.06 0.38 -13.68
N ASN A 40 0.07 -0.96 -13.61
CA ASN A 40 -0.17 -1.71 -12.38
C ASN A 40 0.97 -1.61 -11.35
N VAL A 41 2.23 -1.60 -11.79
CA VAL A 41 3.40 -1.31 -10.93
C VAL A 41 3.29 0.10 -10.36
N ASN A 42 2.98 1.09 -11.18
CA ASN A 42 2.81 2.46 -10.72
C ASN A 42 1.64 2.59 -9.73
N PHE A 43 0.55 1.87 -9.95
CA PHE A 43 -0.55 1.76 -8.98
C PHE A 43 -0.07 1.17 -7.66
N ALA A 44 0.63 0.03 -7.70
CA ALA A 44 1.19 -0.63 -6.52
C ALA A 44 2.11 0.27 -5.71
N ILE A 45 3.02 1.00 -6.37
CA ILE A 45 3.92 1.93 -5.68
C ILE A 45 3.13 3.08 -5.06
N ARG A 46 2.17 3.70 -5.78
CA ARG A 46 1.32 4.76 -5.21
C ARG A 46 0.58 4.29 -3.97
N THR A 47 0.04 3.08 -3.99
CA THR A 47 -0.64 2.49 -2.83
C THR A 47 0.33 2.31 -1.67
N ASN A 48 1.53 1.76 -1.92
CA ASN A 48 2.55 1.61 -0.89
C ASN A 48 2.96 2.94 -0.26
N LEU A 49 3.20 3.96 -1.07
CA LEU A 49 3.58 5.29 -0.58
C LEU A 49 2.47 5.93 0.25
N ARG A 50 1.20 5.75 -0.10
CA ARG A 50 0.07 6.23 0.71
C ARG A 50 0.04 5.59 2.08
N VAL A 51 0.30 4.28 2.17
CA VAL A 51 0.36 3.56 3.44
C VAL A 51 1.57 4.02 4.26
N ILE A 52 2.76 4.10 3.66
CA ILE A 52 3.98 4.58 4.33
C ILE A 52 3.80 6.00 4.85
N ALA A 53 3.22 6.92 4.06
CA ALA A 53 2.98 8.29 4.47
C ALA A 53 2.03 8.38 5.67
N LYS A 54 1.09 7.43 5.81
CA LYS A 54 0.18 7.37 6.95
C LYS A 54 0.85 6.78 8.19
N LEU A 55 1.67 5.74 8.00
CA LEU A 55 2.51 5.20 9.06
C LEU A 55 3.48 6.27 9.60
N SER A 56 4.14 7.04 8.73
CA SER A 56 5.07 8.08 9.15
C SER A 56 4.40 9.24 9.87
N GLN A 57 3.15 9.59 9.51
CA GLN A 57 2.35 10.58 10.24
C GLN A 57 1.94 10.11 11.64
N GLY A 58 1.76 8.80 11.84
CA GLY A 58 1.40 8.22 13.13
C GLY A 58 2.58 8.03 14.09
N LEU A 59 3.83 8.09 13.60
CA LEU A 59 5.03 7.97 14.39
C LEU A 59 5.42 9.35 14.95
N GLN A 60 5.12 9.58 16.24
CA GLN A 60 5.65 10.75 16.97
C GLN A 60 7.19 10.67 17.06
N GLU A 61 7.89 11.81 17.17
CA GLU A 61 9.37 11.86 17.26
C GLU A 61 9.93 10.94 18.38
N ASP A 62 9.20 10.80 19.50
CA ASP A 62 9.52 9.90 20.62
C ASP A 62 9.60 8.41 20.23
N TYR A 63 8.90 7.97 19.19
CA TYR A 63 8.98 6.59 18.72
C TYR A 63 10.32 6.28 18.06
N PHE A 64 10.89 7.23 17.32
CA PHE A 64 12.20 7.05 16.70
C PHE A 64 13.32 7.06 17.76
N GLU A 65 13.20 7.85 18.82
CA GLU A 65 14.10 7.75 19.97
C GLU A 65 14.01 6.38 20.65
N LYS A 66 12.80 5.86 20.90
CA LYS A 66 12.60 4.51 21.45
C LYS A 66 13.14 3.39 20.55
N ILE A 67 12.95 3.50 19.23
CA ILE A 67 13.53 2.54 18.27
C ILE A 67 15.07 2.60 18.35
N ASN A 68 15.67 3.79 18.36
CA ASN A 68 17.12 3.94 18.49
C ASN A 68 17.64 3.41 19.85
N GLU A 69 16.87 3.52 20.93
CA GLU A 69 17.20 2.86 22.20
C GLU A 69 17.10 1.33 22.13
N LEU A 70 16.11 0.81 21.40
CA LEU A 70 15.94 -0.63 21.12
C LEU A 70 16.98 -1.18 20.15
N GLU A 71 17.60 -0.35 19.30
CA GLU A 71 18.75 -0.74 18.47
C GLU A 71 20.06 -0.78 19.28
N ARG A 72 20.18 0.07 20.33
CA ARG A 72 21.35 0.13 21.22
C ARG A 72 21.37 -0.96 22.28
N ARG A 73 20.20 -1.34 22.77
CA ARG A 73 20.02 -2.62 23.47
C ARG A 73 20.00 -3.68 22.38
N ASP A 74 20.64 -4.83 22.54
CA ASP A 74 20.76 -5.85 21.49
C ASP A 74 19.40 -6.54 21.14
N VAL A 75 18.27 -5.84 21.25
CA VAL A 75 16.90 -6.30 20.98
C VAL A 75 16.70 -6.55 19.49
N LEU A 76 17.53 -5.99 18.62
CA LEU A 76 17.58 -6.38 17.21
C LEU A 76 17.96 -7.85 17.01
N SER A 77 18.74 -8.45 17.93
CA SER A 77 18.99 -9.92 17.94
C SER A 77 17.75 -10.73 18.32
N SER A 78 16.77 -10.10 18.97
CA SER A 78 15.45 -10.65 19.30
C SER A 78 14.35 -10.29 18.30
N ILE A 79 14.68 -9.60 17.20
CA ILE A 79 13.79 -9.58 16.03
C ILE A 79 13.64 -11.04 15.59
N PRO A 80 12.40 -11.53 15.40
CA PRO A 80 12.15 -12.86 14.89
C PRO A 80 13.04 -13.19 13.69
N GLN A 81 13.96 -14.15 13.86
CA GLN A 81 14.86 -14.55 12.77
C GLN A 81 14.12 -15.28 11.64
N ASN A 82 12.88 -15.68 11.88
CA ASN A 82 12.00 -16.27 10.88
C ASN A 82 10.58 -15.69 11.01
N TYR A 83 9.83 -15.77 9.91
CA TYR A 83 8.46 -15.26 9.82
C TYR A 83 7.52 -15.91 10.84
N ASN A 84 7.71 -17.21 11.12
CA ASN A 84 6.85 -17.94 12.06
C ASN A 84 6.98 -17.43 13.50
N VAL A 85 8.18 -17.03 13.92
CA VAL A 85 8.43 -16.42 15.24
C VAL A 85 7.83 -15.02 15.29
N PHE A 86 7.78 -14.30 14.17
CA PHE A 86 7.09 -13.01 14.07
C PHE A 86 5.59 -13.19 14.26
N VAL A 87 4.98 -14.09 13.50
CA VAL A 87 3.55 -14.41 13.59
C VAL A 87 3.18 -14.87 15.00
N ALA A 88 3.97 -15.77 15.59
CA ALA A 88 3.78 -16.22 16.96
C ALA A 88 3.88 -15.07 17.98
N GLY A 89 4.82 -14.14 17.78
CA GLY A 89 4.94 -12.93 18.59
C GLY A 89 3.71 -12.03 18.51
N ILE A 90 3.14 -11.86 17.32
CA ILE A 90 1.92 -11.10 17.11
C ILE A 90 0.73 -11.77 17.83
N TYR A 91 0.51 -13.07 17.63
CA TYR A 91 -0.56 -13.80 18.30
C TYR A 91 -0.44 -13.81 19.82
N ALA A 92 0.77 -13.79 20.36
CA ALA A 92 0.99 -13.79 21.80
C ALA A 92 0.71 -12.42 22.46
N ASN A 93 0.80 -11.32 21.72
CA ASN A 93 0.78 -9.97 22.27
C ASN A 93 -0.41 -9.11 21.81
N ILE A 94 -1.11 -9.52 20.76
CA ILE A 94 -2.24 -8.78 20.18
C ILE A 94 -3.50 -9.65 20.25
N PRO A 95 -4.70 -9.09 20.56
CA PRO A 95 -5.91 -9.90 20.61
C PRO A 95 -6.22 -10.55 19.26
N PRO A 96 -6.92 -11.70 19.22
CA PRO A 96 -7.01 -12.55 18.02
C PRO A 96 -7.48 -11.82 16.74
N VAL A 97 -8.53 -11.02 16.83
CA VAL A 97 -9.12 -10.33 15.67
C VAL A 97 -8.16 -9.28 15.09
N GLU A 98 -7.48 -8.55 15.95
CA GLU A 98 -6.50 -7.53 15.59
C GLU A 98 -5.20 -8.15 15.10
N SER A 99 -4.80 -9.29 15.68
CA SER A 99 -3.60 -10.02 15.30
C SER A 99 -3.69 -10.54 13.86
N GLU A 100 -4.86 -11.05 13.45
CA GLU A 100 -5.10 -11.54 12.09
C GLU A 100 -5.02 -10.40 11.05
N LYS A 101 -5.60 -9.23 11.36
CA LYS A 101 -5.49 -8.04 10.49
C LYS A 101 -4.04 -7.60 10.29
N VAL A 102 -3.25 -7.61 11.36
CA VAL A 102 -1.82 -7.26 11.29
C VAL A 102 -1.05 -8.28 10.45
N ILE A 103 -1.29 -9.57 10.65
CA ILE A 103 -0.65 -10.65 9.88
C ILE A 103 -1.00 -10.54 8.40
N ASN A 104 -2.28 -10.40 8.06
CA ASN A 104 -2.75 -10.25 6.68
C ASN A 104 -2.11 -9.02 6.00
N TRP A 105 -2.02 -7.90 6.72
CA TRP A 105 -1.33 -6.72 6.22
C TRP A 105 0.17 -6.95 5.99
N VAL A 106 0.85 -7.67 6.89
CA VAL A 106 2.27 -8.01 6.71
C VAL A 106 2.46 -8.97 5.55
N ASP A 107 1.65 -10.03 5.43
CA ASP A 107 1.70 -10.98 4.32
C ASP A 107 1.52 -10.29 2.98
N THR A 108 0.48 -9.45 2.86
CA THR A 108 0.22 -8.69 1.63
C THR A 108 1.33 -7.68 1.34
N SER A 109 1.97 -7.09 2.35
CA SER A 109 3.15 -6.22 2.16
C SER A 109 4.34 -6.97 1.58
N ILE A 110 4.58 -8.21 2.02
CA ILE A 110 5.67 -9.06 1.52
C ILE A 110 5.38 -9.49 0.08
N LEU A 111 4.15 -9.90 -0.21
CA LEU A 111 3.74 -10.24 -1.56
C LEU A 111 3.86 -9.06 -2.51
N LEU A 112 3.52 -7.84 -2.06
CA LEU A 112 3.66 -6.62 -2.85
C LEU A 112 5.13 -6.33 -3.17
N GLU A 113 6.02 -6.52 -2.19
CA GLU A 113 7.46 -6.37 -2.37
C GLU A 113 8.01 -7.37 -3.40
N ILE A 114 7.62 -8.64 -3.31
CA ILE A 114 8.03 -9.69 -4.25
C ILE A 114 7.49 -9.40 -5.67
N SER A 115 6.25 -8.94 -5.80
CA SER A 115 5.64 -8.65 -7.10
C SER A 115 6.28 -7.44 -7.78
N LEU A 116 6.62 -6.40 -7.02
CA LEU A 116 7.36 -5.23 -7.50
C LEU A 116 8.78 -5.60 -7.92
N LEU A 117 9.51 -6.40 -7.13
CA LEU A 117 10.85 -6.88 -7.48
C LEU A 117 10.82 -7.74 -8.75
N THR A 118 9.83 -8.63 -8.87
CA THR A 118 9.65 -9.44 -10.07
C THR A 118 9.42 -8.55 -11.29
N SER A 119 8.55 -7.55 -11.16
CA SER A 119 8.24 -6.61 -12.24
C SER A 119 9.45 -5.79 -12.66
N LEU A 120 10.29 -5.38 -11.70
CA LEU A 120 11.55 -4.69 -11.95
C LEU A 120 12.45 -5.51 -12.89
N PHE A 121 12.68 -6.79 -12.59
CA PHE A 121 13.48 -7.66 -13.47
C PHE A 121 12.88 -7.77 -14.89
N ILE A 122 11.55 -7.90 -15.00
CA ILE A 122 10.88 -8.01 -16.30
C ILE A 122 11.05 -6.75 -17.15
N LEU A 123 11.00 -5.59 -16.50
CA LEU A 123 11.08 -4.29 -17.15
C LEU A 123 12.54 -3.90 -17.48
N GLU A 124 13.49 -4.13 -16.57
CA GLU A 124 14.90 -3.76 -16.74
C GLU A 124 15.70 -4.74 -17.62
N ASP A 125 15.58 -6.05 -17.40
CA ASP A 125 16.47 -7.04 -18.05
C ASP A 125 15.99 -7.46 -19.46
N ASN A 126 14.98 -6.77 -20.00
CA ASN A 126 14.35 -7.10 -21.29
C ASN A 126 14.02 -8.61 -21.43
N LEU A 127 13.62 -9.22 -20.32
CA LEU A 127 13.27 -10.63 -20.25
C LEU A 127 12.17 -10.95 -21.26
N LYS A 128 12.42 -11.93 -22.12
CA LYS A 128 11.43 -12.45 -23.06
C LYS A 128 10.42 -13.30 -22.29
N ILE A 129 9.27 -12.71 -22.03
CA ILE A 129 8.15 -13.36 -21.34
C ILE A 129 6.98 -13.49 -22.31
N SER A 130 6.24 -14.59 -22.22
CA SER A 130 5.05 -14.76 -23.05
C SER A 130 3.97 -13.75 -22.64
N PRO A 131 3.14 -13.24 -23.57
CA PRO A 131 2.08 -12.28 -23.25
C PRO A 131 1.15 -12.76 -22.12
N SER A 132 0.81 -14.05 -22.10
CA SER A 132 -0.01 -14.65 -21.03
C SER A 132 0.65 -14.53 -19.65
N LYS A 133 1.96 -14.78 -19.53
CA LYS A 133 2.68 -14.64 -18.26
C LYS A 133 2.83 -13.18 -17.86
N LEU A 134 3.04 -12.29 -18.83
CA LEU A 134 3.10 -10.85 -18.58
C LEU A 134 1.78 -10.34 -18.00
N ASN A 135 0.64 -10.76 -18.56
CA ASN A 135 -0.68 -10.43 -18.04
C ASN A 135 -0.92 -11.02 -16.65
N GLN A 136 -0.47 -12.26 -16.40
CA GLN A 136 -0.55 -12.87 -15.06
C GLN A 136 0.22 -12.07 -14.02
N VAL A 137 1.46 -11.64 -14.34
CA VAL A 137 2.26 -10.81 -13.42
C VAL A 137 1.60 -9.44 -13.25
N SER A 138 1.12 -8.83 -14.32
CA SER A 138 0.38 -7.55 -14.30
C SER A 138 -0.82 -7.60 -13.36
N SER A 139 -1.69 -8.61 -13.51
CA SER A 139 -2.85 -8.82 -12.65
C SER A 139 -2.46 -9.16 -11.21
N PHE A 140 -1.39 -9.95 -11.02
CA PHE A 140 -0.89 -10.29 -9.69
C PHE A 140 -0.45 -9.04 -8.92
N VAL A 141 0.34 -8.15 -9.56
CA VAL A 141 0.74 -6.87 -8.97
C VAL A 141 -0.47 -6.02 -8.58
N ALA A 142 -1.45 -5.91 -9.49
CA ALA A 142 -2.66 -5.13 -9.22
C ALA A 142 -3.47 -5.68 -8.04
N ASN A 143 -3.72 -6.99 -8.03
CA ASN A 143 -4.50 -7.65 -6.98
C ASN A 143 -3.81 -7.54 -5.62
N THR A 144 -2.50 -7.82 -5.55
CA THR A 144 -1.74 -7.70 -4.30
C THR A 144 -1.70 -6.26 -3.80
N ALA A 145 -1.61 -5.26 -4.69
CA ALA A 145 -1.67 -3.86 -4.30
C ALA A 145 -3.05 -3.47 -3.75
N GLN A 146 -4.14 -3.97 -4.35
CA GLN A 146 -5.50 -3.74 -3.85
C GLN A 146 -5.69 -4.37 -2.48
N GLU A 147 -5.26 -5.63 -2.30
CA GLU A 147 -5.38 -6.37 -1.05
C GLU A 147 -4.55 -5.71 0.06
N TYR A 148 -3.30 -5.32 -0.22
CA TYR A 148 -2.47 -4.56 0.71
C TYR A 148 -3.13 -3.24 1.13
N GLY A 149 -3.71 -2.51 0.16
CA GLY A 149 -4.46 -1.29 0.43
C GLY A 149 -5.70 -1.53 1.30
N ALA A 150 -6.44 -2.61 1.06
CA ALA A 150 -7.61 -2.99 1.83
C ALA A 150 -7.23 -3.37 3.28
N CYS A 151 -6.21 -4.21 3.47
CA CYS A 151 -5.69 -4.54 4.80
C CYS A 151 -5.23 -3.28 5.55
N ALA A 152 -4.60 -2.32 4.87
CA ALA A 152 -4.23 -1.05 5.47
C ALA A 152 -5.46 -0.18 5.85
N MET A 153 -6.57 -0.25 5.11
CA MET A 153 -7.83 0.38 5.50
C MET A 153 -8.45 -0.28 6.73
N GLU A 154 -8.44 -1.62 6.81
CA GLU A 154 -8.96 -2.38 7.95
C GLU A 154 -8.22 -2.09 9.25
N LEU A 155 -6.92 -1.77 9.15
CA LEU A 155 -6.08 -1.30 10.24
C LEU A 155 -6.23 0.20 10.54
N GLY A 156 -7.11 0.90 9.82
CA GLY A 156 -7.34 2.34 10.00
C GLY A 156 -6.22 3.25 9.50
N MET A 157 -5.24 2.71 8.76
CA MET A 157 -4.13 3.50 8.21
C MET A 157 -4.59 4.36 7.03
N LEU A 158 -5.49 3.82 6.22
CA LEU A 158 -6.11 4.52 5.10
C LEU A 158 -7.57 4.80 5.42
N ILE A 159 -7.94 6.07 5.52
CA ILE A 159 -9.34 6.46 5.63
C ILE A 159 -9.91 6.55 4.20
N PRO A 160 -11.05 5.91 3.91
CA PRO A 160 -11.76 6.15 2.66
C PRO A 160 -12.00 7.65 2.52
N LYS A 161 -11.67 8.25 1.37
CA LYS A 161 -12.14 9.61 1.10
C LYS A 161 -13.66 9.52 0.97
N ILE A 162 -14.37 9.79 2.06
CA ILE A 162 -15.77 10.16 1.98
C ILE A 162 -15.72 11.53 1.32
N ASN A 163 -16.08 11.60 0.04
CA ASN A 163 -16.42 12.87 -0.58
C ASN A 163 -17.70 13.32 0.13
N VAL A 164 -17.55 14.01 1.26
CA VAL A 164 -18.60 14.88 1.75
C VAL A 164 -18.67 15.97 0.69
N PHE A 165 -19.58 15.80 -0.27
CA PHE A 165 -20.03 16.94 -1.03
C PHE A 165 -20.49 17.95 0.01
N ASP A 166 -19.90 19.15 0.00
CA ASP A 166 -20.33 20.27 0.84
C ASP A 166 -21.78 20.61 0.45
N ILE A 167 -22.74 19.92 1.07
CA ILE A 167 -24.17 20.21 0.95
C ILE A 167 -24.49 21.56 1.61
N GLU A 168 -23.59 22.09 2.45
CA GLU A 168 -23.79 23.36 3.16
C GLU A 168 -23.95 24.59 2.24
N ASN A 169 -23.66 24.50 0.94
CA ASN A 169 -23.80 25.62 0.01
C ASN A 169 -24.76 25.43 -1.16
N GLN A 170 -25.57 24.36 -1.18
CA GLN A 170 -26.68 24.25 -2.11
C GLN A 170 -28.00 24.10 -1.34
N LYS A 171 -28.90 25.05 -1.53
CA LYS A 171 -30.31 24.90 -1.13
C LYS A 171 -30.84 23.64 -1.82
N LEU A 172 -30.96 22.56 -1.06
CA LEU A 172 -31.65 21.35 -1.48
C LEU A 172 -33.08 21.72 -1.90
N SER A 173 -33.52 21.18 -3.03
CA SER A 173 -34.92 21.35 -3.43
C SER A 173 -35.81 20.55 -2.47
N ASP A 174 -37.08 20.94 -2.34
CA ASP A 174 -38.03 20.26 -1.46
C ASP A 174 -38.20 18.76 -1.84
N GLU A 175 -37.95 18.40 -3.11
CA GLU A 175 -37.97 17.01 -3.58
C GLU A 175 -36.80 16.17 -3.02
N ASP A 176 -35.62 16.76 -2.89
CA ASP A 176 -34.43 16.07 -2.37
C ASP A 176 -34.54 15.82 -0.86
N SER A 177 -35.26 16.69 -0.15
CA SER A 177 -35.50 16.57 1.29
C SER A 177 -36.48 15.42 1.60
N ILE A 178 -37.49 15.24 0.75
CA ILE A 178 -38.47 14.14 0.86
C ILE A 178 -37.80 12.78 0.59
N LEU A 179 -36.87 12.73 -0.37
CA LEU A 179 -36.11 11.51 -0.68
C LEU A 179 -35.14 11.12 0.45
N LEU A 180 -34.59 12.10 1.15
CA LEU A 180 -33.74 11.90 2.32
C LEU A 180 -34.54 11.36 3.53
N GLU A 181 -35.73 11.89 3.78
CA GLU A 181 -36.61 11.43 4.88
C GLU A 181 -37.13 10.00 4.68
N GLN A 182 -37.18 9.50 3.44
CA GLN A 182 -37.63 8.13 3.14
C GLN A 182 -36.53 7.05 3.22
N GLY A 183 -35.30 7.41 3.61
CA GLY A 183 -34.22 6.44 3.83
C GLY A 183 -33.72 5.73 2.56
N LEU A 184 -34.03 6.26 1.37
CA LEU A 184 -33.66 5.68 0.08
C LEU A 184 -32.30 6.18 -0.45
N ALA A 185 -31.58 6.99 0.32
CA ALA A 185 -30.29 7.56 -0.08
C ALA A 185 -29.22 6.51 -0.43
N GLU A 186 -29.33 5.29 0.12
CA GLU A 186 -28.38 4.21 -0.19
C GLU A 186 -28.54 3.61 -1.60
N TYR A 187 -29.69 3.81 -2.27
CA TYR A 187 -29.95 3.21 -3.57
C TYR A 187 -29.48 4.08 -4.76
N VAL A 188 -29.43 5.40 -4.59
CA VAL A 188 -28.94 6.32 -5.63
C VAL A 188 -27.41 6.42 -5.62
N LEU A 189 -26.76 6.16 -4.49
CA LEU A 189 -25.29 6.19 -4.37
C LEU A 189 -24.58 4.97 -5.00
N ASN A 190 -25.31 4.00 -5.55
CA ASN A 190 -24.77 2.78 -6.15
C ASN A 190 -25.16 2.57 -7.63
N LEU A 191 -25.60 3.63 -8.33
CA LEU A 191 -25.72 3.68 -9.80
C LEU A 191 -24.81 4.77 -10.36
#